data_AF-A0A8R2AFK2-F1
#
_entry.id   AF-A0A8R2AFK2-F1
#
_cell.length_a   1.000
_cell.length_b   1.000
_cell.length_c   1.000
_cell.angle_alpha   90.00
_cell.angle_beta   90.00
_cell.angle_gamma   90.00
#
_symmetry.space_group_name_H-M   'P 1'
#
loop_
_entity.id
_entity.type
_entity.pdbx_description
1 polymer ?
#
loop_
_entity_poly.entity_id
_entity_poly.type
_entity_poly.pdbx_seq_one_letter_code
_entity_poly.pdbx_strand_id
1 'polypeptide(L)'
;MIFRSLLETTKAYIMNSLRMPGAQTLLLFSRNICTNRNFSQIICDSWLQLEFPLPEAAENLILKATKLRNTWDNLLKLKLEERSNRRAERQLSIDMVQFMNAEIGYTMKRLLAADQKVMYVGPSGEEITFTGPNPFCGEDWQVYEDDKYGGIRLAPYLTYDCLTGQSLVVYDPWICPFCNSTIEVTSALEKLQHRQVCDSQTTSGTAESEECEDVMAKLKPNAKRYDCPDCPGVLYLTPTEMLKHKKSHL
;
A
#
# COMPACT_ATOMS: atom_id res chain seq x y z
N MET A 1 -15.28 -9.15 14.55
CA MET A 1 -14.97 -10.37 15.31
C MET A 1 -14.85 -11.50 14.31
N ILE A 2 -13.78 -12.29 14.38
CA ILE A 2 -13.59 -13.48 13.54
C ILE A 2 -13.70 -14.69 14.44
N PHE A 3 -14.26 -15.79 13.94
CA PHE A 3 -14.41 -17.01 14.70
C PHE A 3 -13.84 -18.20 13.95
N ARG A 4 -13.34 -19.19 14.70
CA ARG A 4 -12.81 -20.44 14.13
C ARG A 4 -13.84 -21.56 14.10
N SER A 5 -14.72 -21.62 15.11
CA SER A 5 -15.64 -22.73 15.29
C SER A 5 -17.04 -22.23 15.63
N LEU A 6 -18.05 -22.88 15.06
CA LEU A 6 -19.45 -22.69 15.39
C LEU A 6 -19.95 -23.96 16.06
N LEU A 7 -20.56 -23.84 17.23
CA LEU A 7 -21.24 -24.96 17.89
C LEU A 7 -22.74 -24.76 17.77
N GLU A 8 -23.41 -25.63 17.03
CA GLU A 8 -24.85 -25.60 16.87
C GLU A 8 -25.49 -26.61 17.82
N THR A 9 -26.36 -26.11 18.70
CA THR A 9 -27.20 -26.94 19.58
C THR A 9 -28.67 -26.64 19.26
N THR A 10 -29.36 -25.89 20.11
CA THR A 10 -30.68 -25.29 19.80
C THR A 10 -30.56 -23.88 19.22
N LYS A 11 -29.42 -23.22 19.46
CA LYS A 11 -28.98 -21.96 18.87
C LYS A 11 -27.51 -22.09 18.46
N ALA A 12 -27.08 -21.27 17.51
CA ALA A 12 -25.70 -21.22 17.07
C ALA A 12 -24.86 -20.41 18.05
N TYR A 13 -23.78 -21.01 18.57
CA TYR A 13 -22.81 -20.37 19.44
C TYR A 13 -21.47 -20.21 18.73
N ILE A 14 -20.91 -19.01 18.82
CA ILE A 14 -19.58 -18.70 18.30
C ILE A 14 -18.55 -19.15 19.34
N MET A 15 -17.70 -20.09 18.94
CA MET A 15 -16.63 -20.63 19.79
C MET A 15 -15.27 -20.20 19.24
N ASN A 16 -14.35 -19.83 20.13
CA ASN A 16 -13.01 -19.34 19.78
C ASN A 16 -13.06 -18.11 18.86
N SER A 17 -13.47 -16.98 19.43
CA SER A 17 -13.53 -15.70 18.73
C SER A 17 -12.31 -14.82 19.02
N LEU A 18 -11.81 -14.13 18.00
CA LEU A 18 -10.78 -13.11 18.13
C LEU A 18 -11.33 -11.74 17.70
N ARG A 19 -10.94 -10.71 18.44
CA ARG A 19 -11.16 -9.31 18.03
C ARG A 19 -10.04 -8.92 17.08
N MET A 20 -10.44 -8.41 15.92
CA MET A 20 -9.53 -7.98 14.87
C MET A 20 -10.03 -6.63 14.34
N PRO A 21 -9.11 -5.72 13.99
CA PRO A 21 -9.42 -4.51 13.25
C PRO A 21 -10.19 -4.83 11.97
N GLY A 22 -11.42 -4.35 11.89
CA GLY A 22 -12.39 -4.73 10.86
C GLY A 22 -11.97 -4.30 9.46
N ALA A 23 -11.70 -3.00 9.26
CA ALA A 23 -11.32 -2.47 7.95
C ALA A 23 -10.06 -3.14 7.39
N GLN A 24 -9.02 -3.28 8.20
CA GLN A 24 -7.75 -3.92 7.86
C GLN A 24 -7.96 -5.37 7.42
N THR A 25 -8.70 -6.14 8.22
CA THR A 25 -8.99 -7.55 7.92
C THR A 25 -9.77 -7.68 6.62
N LEU A 26 -10.82 -6.88 6.46
CA LEU A 26 -11.64 -6.91 5.25
C LEU A 26 -10.81 -6.50 4.03
N LEU A 27 -10.04 -5.43 4.11
CA LEU A 27 -9.19 -4.98 3.01
C LEU A 27 -8.06 -5.96 2.68
N LEU A 28 -7.64 -6.87 3.57
CA LEU A 28 -6.66 -7.92 3.26
C LEU A 28 -7.27 -9.20 2.68
N PHE A 29 -8.47 -9.58 3.11
CA PHE A 29 -9.02 -10.91 2.80
C PHE A 29 -10.33 -10.90 1.98
N SER A 30 -10.97 -9.76 1.79
CA SER A 30 -12.18 -9.69 0.95
C SER A 30 -11.85 -10.05 -0.48
N ARG A 31 -12.77 -10.78 -1.12
CA ARG A 31 -12.65 -11.20 -2.52
C ARG A 31 -13.02 -10.08 -3.47
N ASN A 32 -13.96 -9.22 -3.06
CA ASN A 32 -14.36 -8.07 -3.84
C ASN A 32 -14.44 -6.81 -2.97
N ILE A 33 -13.86 -5.72 -3.48
CA ILE A 33 -13.78 -4.41 -2.84
C ILE A 33 -14.27 -3.39 -3.86
N CYS A 34 -15.39 -2.74 -3.55
CA CYS A 34 -15.99 -1.71 -4.37
C CYS A 34 -15.79 -0.37 -3.68
N THR A 35 -15.34 0.66 -4.39
CA THR A 35 -15.14 2.00 -3.83
C THR A 35 -15.91 3.06 -4.60
N ASN A 36 -16.14 4.19 -3.97
CA ASN A 36 -16.56 5.42 -4.64
C ASN A 36 -15.33 6.22 -5.14
N ARG A 37 -15.58 7.31 -5.87
CA ARG A 37 -14.56 8.19 -6.46
C ARG A 37 -13.54 8.77 -5.47
N ASN A 38 -13.93 9.00 -4.21
CA ASN A 38 -13.07 9.61 -3.20
C ASN A 38 -12.59 8.62 -2.12
N PHE A 39 -12.89 7.32 -2.24
CA PHE A 39 -12.59 6.29 -1.24
C PHE A 39 -13.24 6.48 0.14
N SER A 40 -14.19 7.42 0.31
CA SER A 40 -14.88 7.62 1.59
C SER A 40 -15.80 6.45 1.95
N GLN A 41 -16.29 5.72 0.95
CA GLN A 41 -17.12 4.55 1.13
C GLN A 41 -16.50 3.36 0.41
N ILE A 42 -16.34 2.26 1.15
CA ILE A 42 -15.79 1.01 0.64
C ILE A 42 -16.75 -0.11 1.00
N ILE A 43 -17.12 -0.92 0.01
CA ILE A 43 -17.97 -2.09 0.20
C ILE A 43 -17.14 -3.35 0.00
N CYS A 44 -17.17 -4.24 0.98
CA CYS A 44 -16.49 -5.52 0.97
C CYS A 44 -17.48 -6.67 0.76
N ASP A 45 -17.18 -7.53 -0.22
CA ASP A 45 -17.94 -8.72 -0.60
C ASP A 45 -19.45 -8.48 -0.82
N SER A 46 -19.83 -7.25 -1.17
CA SER A 46 -21.21 -6.79 -1.37
C SER A 46 -22.13 -6.84 -0.12
N TRP A 47 -21.61 -7.04 1.10
CA TRP A 47 -22.45 -7.15 2.31
C TRP A 47 -21.99 -6.30 3.50
N LEU A 48 -20.76 -5.81 3.49
CA LEU A 48 -20.24 -4.89 4.50
C LEU A 48 -19.85 -3.57 3.85
N GLN A 49 -20.33 -2.47 4.41
CA GLN A 49 -19.92 -1.12 4.04
C GLN A 49 -19.05 -0.56 5.16
N LEU A 50 -17.90 -0.02 4.76
CA LEU A 50 -17.00 0.79 5.56
C LEU A 50 -17.16 2.24 5.11
N GLU A 51 -17.33 3.14 6.08
CA GLU A 51 -17.40 4.56 5.82
C GLU A 51 -16.32 5.27 6.65
N PHE A 52 -15.53 6.08 5.95
CA PHE A 52 -14.38 6.77 6.50
C PHE A 52 -14.68 8.27 6.58
N PRO A 53 -14.59 8.87 7.78
CA PRO A 53 -14.75 10.32 7.93
C PRO A 53 -13.62 11.10 7.24
N LEU A 54 -12.43 10.50 7.15
CA LEU A 54 -11.27 11.05 6.43
C LEU A 54 -10.95 10.18 5.19
N PRO A 55 -11.27 10.65 3.97
CA PRO A 55 -11.01 9.89 2.75
C PRO A 55 -9.53 9.56 2.53
N GLU A 56 -8.62 10.48 2.89
CA GLU A 56 -7.17 10.27 2.74
C GLU A 56 -6.65 9.08 3.57
N ALA A 57 -7.26 8.81 4.72
CA ALA A 57 -6.91 7.65 5.53
C ALA A 57 -7.33 6.35 4.83
N ALA A 58 -8.49 6.35 4.17
CA ALA A 58 -8.98 5.22 3.40
C ALA A 58 -8.11 4.95 2.16
N GLU A 59 -7.76 6.00 1.41
CA GLU A 59 -6.84 5.94 0.27
C GLU A 59 -5.52 5.24 0.64
N ASN A 60 -4.86 5.74 1.69
CA ASN A 60 -3.60 5.19 2.18
C ASN A 60 -3.75 3.76 2.68
N LEU A 61 -4.86 3.43 3.33
CA LEU A 61 -5.12 2.10 3.87
C LEU A 61 -5.30 1.08 2.74
N ILE A 62 -6.10 1.39 1.72
CA ILE A 62 -6.29 0.51 0.56
C ILE A 62 -4.97 0.34 -0.20
N LEU A 63 -4.22 1.42 -0.41
CA LEU A 63 -2.93 1.36 -1.10
C LEU A 63 -1.97 0.41 -0.37
N LYS A 64 -1.86 0.52 0.96
CA LYS A 64 -1.05 -0.39 1.78
C LYS A 64 -1.56 -1.82 1.73
N ALA A 65 -2.87 -2.03 1.87
CA ALA A 65 -3.48 -3.37 1.81
C ALA A 65 -3.20 -4.05 0.47
N THR A 66 -3.26 -3.28 -0.61
CA THR A 66 -3.05 -3.77 -1.98
C THR A 66 -1.58 -4.13 -2.20
N LYS A 67 -0.64 -3.29 -1.75
CA LYS A 67 0.80 -3.60 -1.75
C LYS A 67 1.10 -4.88 -0.97
N LEU A 68 0.49 -5.05 0.21
CA LEU A 68 0.63 -6.27 1.04
C LEU A 68 0.08 -7.52 0.35
N ARG A 69 -1.08 -7.43 -0.31
CA ARG A 69 -1.66 -8.54 -1.07
C ARG A 69 -0.75 -8.95 -2.22
N ASN A 70 -0.23 -7.98 -2.98
CA ASN A 70 0.64 -8.25 -4.13
C ASN A 70 1.98 -8.88 -3.69
N THR A 71 2.61 -8.36 -2.64
CA THR A 71 3.85 -8.94 -2.10
C THR A 71 3.63 -10.34 -1.53
N TRP A 72 2.49 -10.56 -0.85
CA TRP A 72 2.11 -11.87 -0.39
C TRP A 72 1.90 -12.85 -1.54
N ASP A 73 1.13 -12.50 -2.57
CA ASP A 73 0.91 -13.36 -3.74
C ASP A 73 2.22 -13.72 -4.45
N ASN A 74 3.11 -12.74 -4.62
CA ASN A 74 4.44 -12.98 -5.20
C ASN A 74 5.29 -13.93 -4.36
N LEU A 75 5.25 -13.81 -3.02
CA LEU A 75 5.96 -14.74 -2.13
C LEU A 75 5.35 -16.14 -2.15
N LEU A 76 4.02 -16.25 -2.28
CA LEU A 76 3.35 -17.55 -2.45
C LEU A 76 3.78 -18.21 -3.75
N LYS A 77 3.82 -17.48 -4.87
CA LYS A 77 4.33 -17.96 -6.16
C LYS A 77 5.77 -18.45 -6.06
N LEU A 78 6.64 -17.68 -5.43
CA LEU A 78 8.03 -18.09 -5.19
C LEU A 78 8.13 -19.38 -4.35
N LYS A 79 7.32 -19.52 -3.29
CA LYS A 79 7.30 -20.74 -2.48
C LYS A 79 6.80 -21.96 -3.24
N LEU A 80 5.82 -21.78 -4.14
CA LEU A 80 5.36 -22.85 -5.03
C LEU A 80 6.45 -23.26 -6.03
N GLU A 81 7.32 -22.35 -6.44
CA GLU A 81 8.52 -22.61 -7.24
C GLU A 81 9.71 -23.14 -6.42
N GLU A 82 9.53 -23.47 -5.14
CA GLU A 82 10.57 -23.89 -4.19
C GLU A 82 11.70 -22.85 -3.98
N ARG A 83 11.44 -21.58 -4.33
CA ARG A 83 12.35 -20.46 -4.11
C ARG A 83 12.02 -19.76 -2.80
N SER A 84 13.04 -19.32 -2.06
CA SER A 84 12.84 -18.61 -0.79
C SER A 84 13.42 -17.20 -0.85
N ASN A 85 12.62 -16.21 -0.48
CA ASN A 85 13.08 -14.84 -0.28
C ASN A 85 12.82 -14.42 1.17
N ARG A 86 13.71 -14.87 2.06
CA ARG A 86 13.57 -14.64 3.50
C ARG A 86 13.55 -13.16 3.89
N ARG A 87 14.19 -12.28 3.10
CA ARG A 87 14.18 -10.83 3.35
C ARG A 87 12.78 -10.27 3.12
N ALA A 88 12.18 -10.57 1.98
CA ALA A 88 10.83 -10.14 1.65
C ALA A 88 9.78 -10.77 2.56
N GLU A 89 9.94 -12.03 2.98
CA GLU A 89 9.05 -12.66 3.99
C GLU A 89 9.07 -11.93 5.33
N ARG A 90 10.26 -11.56 5.82
CA ARG A 90 10.40 -10.77 7.05
C ARG A 90 9.78 -9.38 6.90
N GLN A 91 10.04 -8.71 5.78
CA GLN A 91 9.46 -7.39 5.53
C GLN A 91 7.93 -7.45 5.51
N LEU A 92 7.36 -8.43 4.79
CA LEU A 92 5.92 -8.65 4.77
C LEU A 92 5.36 -8.85 6.18
N SER A 93 6.04 -9.64 7.03
CA SER A 93 5.57 -9.88 8.40
C SER A 93 5.54 -8.60 9.24
N ILE A 94 6.55 -7.73 9.08
CA ILE A 94 6.62 -6.45 9.79
C ILE A 94 5.51 -5.53 9.28
N ASP A 95 5.37 -5.40 7.96
CA ASP A 95 4.38 -4.52 7.34
C ASP A 95 2.94 -4.96 7.66
N MET A 96 2.68 -6.27 7.71
CA MET A 96 1.39 -6.81 8.14
C MET A 96 1.07 -6.42 9.58
N VAL A 97 2.03 -6.55 10.51
CA VAL A 97 1.82 -6.17 11.91
C VAL A 97 1.56 -4.67 12.02
N GLN A 98 2.33 -3.84 11.33
CA GLN A 98 2.12 -2.39 11.29
C GLN A 98 0.76 -2.01 10.71
N PHE A 99 0.35 -2.68 9.63
CA PHE A 99 -0.94 -2.46 8.99
C PHE A 99 -2.10 -2.82 9.93
N MET A 100 -2.02 -3.96 10.62
CA MET A 100 -3.04 -4.38 11.58
C MET A 100 -3.11 -3.44 12.79
N ASN A 101 -1.99 -2.84 13.20
CA ASN A 101 -1.94 -1.89 14.32
C ASN A 101 -2.25 -0.44 13.93
N ALA A 102 -2.55 -0.15 12.66
CA ALA A 102 -2.88 1.20 12.22
C ALA A 102 -4.21 1.67 12.83
N GLU A 103 -4.16 2.75 13.62
CA GLU A 103 -5.33 3.36 14.23
C GLU A 103 -6.06 4.26 13.23
N ILE A 104 -7.21 3.81 12.75
CA ILE A 104 -8.01 4.53 11.75
C ILE A 104 -9.46 4.53 12.21
N GLY A 105 -10.07 5.72 12.20
CA GLY A 105 -11.50 5.88 12.47
C GLY A 105 -12.32 5.48 11.24
N TYR A 106 -13.27 4.57 11.42
CA TYR A 106 -14.26 4.19 10.42
C TYR A 106 -15.53 3.70 11.10
N THR A 107 -16.64 3.76 10.38
CA THR A 107 -17.89 3.11 10.75
C THR A 107 -18.09 1.87 9.88
N MET A 108 -18.77 0.87 10.44
CA MET A 108 -19.09 -0.36 9.71
C MET A 108 -20.59 -0.59 9.74
N LYS A 109 -21.19 -0.78 8.57
CA LYS A 109 -22.61 -1.03 8.38
C LYS A 109 -22.79 -2.34 7.61
N ARG A 110 -23.71 -3.17 8.09
CA ARG A 110 -24.17 -4.34 7.32
C ARG A 110 -25.16 -3.88 6.26
N LEU A 111 -24.93 -4.27 5.02
CA LEU A 111 -25.80 -4.00 3.90
C LEU A 111 -26.92 -5.04 3.84
N LEU A 112 -28.14 -4.56 3.54
CA LEU A 112 -29.30 -5.40 3.31
C LEU A 112 -29.48 -5.67 1.81
N ALA A 113 -30.30 -6.67 1.48
CA ALA A 113 -30.59 -7.01 0.09
C ALA A 113 -31.25 -5.86 -0.70
N ALA A 114 -31.95 -4.95 -0.02
CA ALA A 114 -32.50 -3.75 -0.63
C ALA A 114 -31.40 -2.75 -1.02
N ASP A 115 -30.42 -2.52 -0.14
CA ASP A 115 -29.29 -1.61 -0.39
C ASP A 115 -28.48 -2.06 -1.61
N GLN A 116 -28.24 -3.38 -1.73
CA GLN A 116 -27.49 -3.97 -2.85
C GLN A 116 -28.08 -3.67 -4.23
N LYS A 117 -29.38 -3.37 -4.34
CA LYS A 117 -30.03 -3.10 -5.63
C LYS A 117 -29.84 -1.67 -6.12
N VAL A 118 -29.56 -0.73 -5.21
CA VAL A 118 -29.54 0.71 -5.51
C VAL A 118 -28.12 1.28 -5.40
N MET A 119 -27.22 0.59 -4.71
CA MET A 119 -25.89 1.11 -4.37
C MET A 119 -24.86 1.08 -5.51
N TYR A 120 -25.12 0.37 -6.60
CA TYR A 120 -24.19 0.26 -7.74
C TYR A 120 -24.68 1.04 -8.94
N VAL A 121 -23.76 1.69 -9.64
CA VAL A 121 -24.07 2.45 -10.86
C VAL A 121 -24.49 1.49 -11.98
N GLY A 122 -23.88 0.31 -12.03
CA GLY A 122 -24.04 -0.64 -13.12
C GLY A 122 -23.14 -0.29 -14.31
N PRO A 123 -23.00 -1.20 -15.29
CA PRO A 123 -22.15 -0.98 -16.46
C PRO A 123 -22.69 0.19 -17.30
N SER A 124 -21.83 1.16 -17.60
CA SER A 124 -22.15 2.28 -18.49
C SER A 124 -22.08 1.87 -19.96
N GLY A 125 -21.22 0.89 -20.30
CA GLY A 125 -21.01 0.46 -21.68
C GLY A 125 -20.31 1.53 -22.54
N GLU A 126 -19.73 2.55 -21.90
CA GLU A 126 -18.91 3.58 -22.54
C GLU A 126 -17.44 3.17 -22.53
N GLU A 127 -16.64 3.64 -23.50
CA GLU A 127 -15.20 3.42 -23.46
C GLU A 127 -14.58 4.13 -22.26
N ILE A 128 -14.05 3.36 -21.30
CA ILE A 128 -13.36 3.90 -20.14
C ILE A 128 -12.03 4.52 -20.57
N THR A 129 -11.89 5.82 -20.34
CA THR A 129 -10.60 6.51 -20.43
C THR A 129 -9.88 6.39 -19.08
N PHE A 130 -8.88 5.51 -19.00
CA PHE A 130 -7.95 5.46 -17.86
C PHE A 130 -6.62 6.07 -18.27
N THR A 131 -6.27 7.21 -17.69
CA THR A 131 -5.02 7.93 -17.96
C THR A 131 -4.04 7.78 -16.80
N GLY A 132 -2.76 7.55 -17.08
CA GLY A 132 -1.70 7.47 -16.07
C GLY A 132 -1.42 6.04 -15.56
N PRO A 133 -0.43 5.90 -14.66
CA PRO A 133 -0.07 4.60 -14.09
C PRO A 133 -1.15 4.06 -13.14
N ASN A 134 -1.18 2.75 -12.90
CA ASN A 134 -2.06 2.16 -11.90
C ASN A 134 -1.35 2.13 -10.51
N PRO A 135 -1.87 2.82 -9.49
CA PRO A 135 -1.25 2.83 -8.16
C PRO A 135 -1.48 1.56 -7.35
N PHE A 136 -2.39 0.68 -7.79
CA PHE A 136 -2.77 -0.53 -7.07
C PHE A 136 -2.13 -1.81 -7.63
N CYS A 137 -1.90 -1.87 -8.94
CA CYS A 137 -1.31 -3.04 -9.58
C CYS A 137 -0.14 -2.67 -10.47
N GLY A 138 0.76 -3.63 -10.70
CA GLY A 138 1.87 -3.46 -11.62
C GLY A 138 1.40 -3.33 -13.07
N GLU A 139 2.35 -3.06 -13.97
CA GLU A 139 2.10 -2.84 -15.40
C GLU A 139 1.44 -4.04 -16.11
N ASP A 140 1.49 -5.23 -15.51
CA ASP A 140 0.91 -6.46 -16.05
C ASP A 140 -0.64 -6.46 -16.05
N TRP A 141 -1.28 -5.60 -15.26
CA TRP A 141 -2.75 -5.57 -15.13
C TRP A 141 -3.39 -4.55 -16.05
N GLN A 142 -4.18 -5.04 -17.01
CA GLN A 142 -5.01 -4.17 -17.85
C GLN A 142 -6.25 -3.72 -17.09
N VAL A 143 -6.51 -2.41 -17.12
CA VAL A 143 -7.69 -1.79 -16.52
C VAL A 143 -8.87 -1.89 -17.49
N TYR A 144 -10.04 -2.30 -17.00
CA TYR A 144 -11.27 -2.46 -17.78
C TYR A 144 -12.53 -2.24 -16.92
N GLU A 145 -13.71 -2.17 -17.55
CA GLU A 145 -14.99 -1.98 -16.86
C GLU A 145 -15.41 -3.24 -16.10
N ASP A 146 -16.00 -3.10 -14.90
CA ASP A 146 -16.65 -4.25 -14.27
C ASP A 146 -18.07 -4.49 -14.81
N ASP A 147 -18.30 -5.63 -15.46
CA ASP A 147 -19.60 -5.99 -16.04
C ASP A 147 -20.77 -6.00 -15.04
N LYS A 148 -20.49 -6.23 -13.76
CA LYS A 148 -21.51 -6.42 -12.72
C LYS A 148 -21.79 -5.13 -11.95
N TYR A 149 -20.74 -4.42 -11.56
CA TYR A 149 -20.83 -3.25 -10.70
C TYR A 149 -20.74 -1.94 -11.48
N GLY A 150 -20.26 -1.99 -12.72
CA GLY A 150 -19.76 -0.82 -13.45
C GLY A 150 -18.45 -0.31 -12.87
N GLY A 151 -18.08 0.90 -13.26
CA GLY A 151 -16.84 1.53 -12.80
C GLY A 151 -15.60 0.76 -13.27
N ILE A 152 -14.45 1.11 -12.71
CA ILE A 152 -13.15 0.75 -13.27
C ILE A 152 -12.47 -0.31 -12.41
N ARG A 153 -12.15 -1.48 -12.97
CA ARG A 153 -11.42 -2.54 -12.26
C ARG A 153 -9.91 -2.26 -12.25
N LEU A 154 -9.43 -1.74 -11.12
CA LEU A 154 -8.02 -1.39 -10.91
C LEU A 154 -7.15 -2.57 -10.46
N ALA A 155 -7.75 -3.60 -9.85
CA ALA A 155 -7.08 -4.84 -9.48
C ALA A 155 -8.09 -6.01 -9.52
N PRO A 156 -7.65 -7.28 -9.46
CA PRO A 156 -8.56 -8.43 -9.53
C PRO A 156 -9.74 -8.37 -8.54
N TYR A 157 -9.52 -7.76 -7.38
CA TYR A 157 -10.48 -7.64 -6.28
C TYR A 157 -10.93 -6.19 -6.03
N LEU A 158 -10.46 -5.19 -6.78
CA LEU A 158 -10.72 -3.77 -6.51
C LEU A 158 -11.39 -3.10 -7.71
N THR A 159 -12.61 -2.63 -7.51
CA THR A 159 -13.38 -1.86 -8.49
C THR A 159 -13.61 -0.44 -7.98
N TYR A 160 -13.09 0.53 -8.72
CA TYR A 160 -13.14 1.95 -8.42
C TYR A 160 -14.35 2.63 -9.04
N ASP A 161 -14.92 3.58 -8.30
CA ASP A 161 -16.03 4.44 -8.71
C ASP A 161 -17.26 3.69 -9.25
N CYS A 162 -17.63 2.60 -8.58
CA CYS A 162 -18.79 1.78 -8.94
C CYS A 162 -20.01 2.02 -8.03
N LEU A 163 -19.89 2.90 -7.03
CA LEU A 163 -20.93 3.16 -6.02
C LEU A 163 -21.75 4.41 -6.34
N THR A 164 -23.07 4.32 -6.13
CA THR A 164 -24.00 5.45 -6.20
C THR A 164 -23.98 6.27 -4.91
N GLY A 165 -24.45 7.52 -4.97
CA GLY A 165 -24.50 8.39 -3.78
C GLY A 165 -23.19 9.11 -3.49
N GLN A 166 -22.43 9.47 -4.53
CA GLN A 166 -21.30 10.38 -4.41
C GLN A 166 -21.77 11.64 -3.67
N SER A 167 -21.16 11.94 -2.52
CA SER A 167 -21.18 13.30 -2.01
C SER A 167 -20.52 14.15 -3.10
N LEU A 168 -21.20 15.22 -3.56
CA LEU A 168 -20.63 16.19 -4.51
C LEU A 168 -19.42 16.85 -3.84
N VAL A 169 -18.28 16.18 -3.90
CA VAL A 169 -17.03 16.70 -3.39
C VAL A 169 -16.46 17.60 -4.46
N VAL A 170 -16.49 18.89 -4.20
CA VAL A 170 -15.66 19.84 -4.92
C VAL A 170 -14.22 19.53 -4.51
N TYR A 171 -13.40 19.09 -5.46
CA TYR A 171 -11.99 18.87 -5.19
C TYR A 171 -11.30 20.22 -5.12
N ASP A 172 -10.82 20.58 -3.93
CA ASP A 172 -9.93 21.71 -3.76
C ASP A 172 -8.58 21.42 -4.44
N PRO A 173 -7.89 22.43 -4.97
CA PRO A 173 -6.54 22.27 -5.52
C PRO A 173 -5.63 21.62 -4.48
N TRP A 174 -5.05 20.48 -4.82
CA TRP A 174 -4.19 19.74 -3.90
C TRP A 174 -2.74 20.10 -4.14
N ILE A 175 -2.02 20.44 -3.07
CA ILE A 175 -0.58 20.70 -3.12
C ILE A 175 0.16 19.42 -2.74
N CYS A 176 0.98 18.92 -3.66
CA CYS A 176 1.78 17.73 -3.40
C CYS A 176 2.90 18.05 -2.39
N PRO A 177 3.03 17.30 -1.28
CA PRO A 177 4.04 17.58 -0.26
C PRO A 177 5.48 17.29 -0.71
N PHE A 178 5.67 16.61 -1.85
CA PHE A 178 6.98 16.22 -2.36
C PHE A 178 7.51 17.20 -3.41
N CYS A 179 6.71 17.55 -4.41
CA CYS A 179 7.12 18.48 -5.48
C CYS A 179 6.61 19.92 -5.27
N ASN A 180 5.77 20.16 -4.25
CA ASN A 180 5.17 21.45 -3.93
C ASN A 180 4.40 22.12 -5.08
N SER A 181 3.97 21.32 -6.07
CA SER A 181 3.15 21.78 -7.18
C SER A 181 1.67 21.73 -6.81
N THR A 182 0.91 22.74 -7.23
CA THR A 182 -0.54 22.77 -7.12
C THR A 182 -1.13 21.98 -8.29
N ILE A 183 -1.87 20.94 -7.96
CA ILE A 183 -2.51 20.05 -8.95
C ILE A 183 -4.00 20.27 -8.86
N GLU A 184 -4.60 20.58 -10.00
CA GLU A 184 -6.05 20.58 -10.19
C GLU A 184 -6.51 19.12 -10.28
N VAL A 185 -6.73 18.52 -9.12
CA VAL A 185 -7.15 17.12 -9.03
C VAL A 185 -8.66 17.04 -9.31
N THR A 186 -9.06 16.18 -10.24
CA THR A 186 -10.48 15.90 -10.51
C THR A 186 -10.96 14.63 -9.81
N SER A 187 -10.04 13.78 -9.35
CA SER A 187 -10.37 12.57 -8.60
C SER A 187 -9.28 12.11 -7.61
N ALA A 188 -9.66 11.37 -6.56
CA ALA A 188 -8.69 10.82 -5.61
C ALA A 188 -7.71 9.84 -6.26
N LEU A 189 -8.11 9.19 -7.35
CA LEU A 189 -7.24 8.33 -8.13
C LEU A 189 -6.09 9.09 -8.78
N GLU A 190 -6.35 10.24 -9.42
CA GLU A 190 -5.31 11.09 -10.03
C GLU A 190 -4.26 11.54 -9.01
N LYS A 191 -4.72 11.89 -7.80
CA LYS A 191 -3.84 12.21 -6.67
C LYS A 191 -2.91 11.04 -6.32
N LEU A 192 -3.42 9.81 -6.29
CA LEU A 192 -2.61 8.62 -6.04
C LEU A 192 -1.63 8.34 -7.18
N GLN A 193 -2.05 8.52 -8.43
CA GLN A 193 -1.19 8.38 -9.62
C GLN A 193 -0.02 9.37 -9.58
N HIS A 194 -0.30 10.64 -9.27
CA HIS A 194 0.74 11.65 -9.12
C HIS A 194 1.70 11.28 -7.99
N ARG A 195 1.19 10.88 -6.81
CA ARG A 195 2.04 10.48 -5.67
C ARG A 195 3.01 9.37 -6.03
N GLN A 196 2.57 8.36 -6.78
CA GLN A 196 3.42 7.26 -7.21
C GLN A 196 4.58 7.74 -8.10
N VAL A 197 4.28 8.59 -9.09
CA VAL A 197 5.31 9.13 -9.99
C VAL A 197 6.24 10.08 -9.24
N CYS A 198 5.70 10.96 -8.40
CA CYS A 198 6.48 11.93 -7.65
C CYS A 198 7.42 11.27 -6.63
N ASP A 199 6.97 10.22 -5.94
CA ASP A 199 7.80 9.44 -5.01
C ASP A 199 9.00 8.83 -5.75
N SER A 200 8.75 8.20 -6.92
CA SER A 200 9.81 7.60 -7.73
C SER A 200 10.88 8.61 -8.19
N GLN A 201 10.47 9.84 -8.55
CA GLN A 201 11.39 10.90 -8.96
C GLN A 201 12.22 11.45 -7.80
N THR A 202 11.64 11.50 -6.60
CA THR A 202 12.31 11.98 -5.38
C THR A 202 13.34 10.96 -4.89
N THR A 203 13.03 9.67 -4.98
CA THR A 203 13.97 8.58 -4.65
C THR A 203 15.11 8.44 -5.67
N SER A 204 14.85 8.71 -6.96
CA SER A 204 15.93 8.76 -7.97
C SER A 204 16.88 9.96 -7.80
N GLY A 205 16.44 11.03 -7.14
CA GLY A 205 17.29 12.16 -6.75
C GLY A 205 18.16 11.91 -5.51
N THR A 206 17.97 10.76 -4.84
CA THR A 206 18.78 10.32 -3.69
C THR A 206 19.57 9.02 -3.97
N ALA A 207 19.74 8.69 -5.26
CA ALA A 207 20.59 7.60 -5.74
C ALA A 207 22.11 7.83 -5.57
N GLU A 208 22.52 8.75 -4.70
CA GLU A 208 23.89 8.80 -4.15
C GLU A 208 24.00 8.12 -2.76
N SER A 209 22.87 7.67 -2.18
CA SER A 209 22.86 7.06 -0.84
C SER A 209 22.79 5.52 -0.84
N GLU A 210 22.42 4.86 -1.94
CA GLU A 210 22.44 3.38 -2.03
C GLU A 210 23.83 2.82 -2.41
N GLU A 211 24.67 3.58 -3.11
CA GLU A 211 26.09 3.20 -3.28
C GLU A 211 26.87 3.29 -1.97
N CYS A 212 26.41 4.09 -1.01
CA CYS A 212 27.05 4.22 0.30
C CYS A 212 26.77 3.01 1.21
N GLU A 213 25.58 2.40 1.14
CA GLU A 213 25.27 1.22 1.97
C GLU A 213 26.02 -0.05 1.49
N ASP A 214 26.22 -0.23 0.19
CA ASP A 214 26.96 -1.40 -0.34
C ASP A 214 28.49 -1.28 -0.11
N VAL A 215 29.01 -0.05 0.06
CA VAL A 215 30.37 0.20 0.54
C VAL A 215 30.48 -0.02 2.05
N MET A 216 29.45 0.32 2.83
CA MET A 216 29.43 0.06 4.29
C MET A 216 29.38 -1.44 4.62
N ALA A 217 28.79 -2.28 3.77
CA ALA A 217 28.81 -3.73 3.93
C ALA A 217 30.21 -4.37 3.76
N LYS A 218 31.17 -3.66 3.14
CA LYS A 218 32.56 -4.12 2.95
C LYS A 218 33.56 -3.53 3.95
N LEU A 219 33.13 -2.61 4.81
CA LEU A 219 34.02 -1.98 5.80
C LEU A 219 34.17 -2.87 7.03
N LYS A 220 35.42 -3.05 7.49
CA LYS A 220 35.74 -3.82 8.70
C LYS A 220 35.00 -3.20 9.91
N PRO A 221 34.53 -4.00 10.88
CA PRO A 221 33.91 -3.47 12.09
C PRO A 221 34.88 -2.50 12.79
N ASN A 222 34.39 -1.32 13.19
CA ASN A 222 35.14 -0.18 13.75
C ASN A 222 36.01 0.66 12.79
N ALA A 223 35.86 0.56 11.47
CA ALA A 223 36.48 1.51 10.56
C ALA A 223 35.87 2.91 10.73
N LYS A 224 36.72 3.93 10.95
CA LYS A 224 36.30 5.34 11.04
C LYS A 224 36.91 6.12 9.88
N ARG A 225 36.20 7.17 9.46
CA ARG A 225 36.73 8.16 8.53
C ARG A 225 37.97 8.82 9.14
N TYR A 226 39.07 8.81 8.41
CA TYR A 226 40.36 9.38 8.77
C TYR A 226 40.90 10.20 7.59
N ASP A 227 41.01 11.50 7.81
CA ASP A 227 41.60 12.43 6.85
C ASP A 227 43.10 12.59 7.22
N CYS A 228 43.99 12.09 6.36
CA CYS A 228 45.44 12.17 6.57
C CYS A 228 45.97 13.53 6.09
N PRO A 229 46.81 14.24 6.86
CA PRO A 229 47.39 15.51 6.43
C PRO A 229 48.41 15.37 5.28
N ASP A 230 49.01 14.20 5.09
CA ASP A 230 50.10 13.96 4.13
C ASP A 230 49.63 13.27 2.84
N CYS A 231 48.37 12.81 2.78
CA CYS A 231 47.80 12.15 1.62
C CYS A 231 46.52 12.87 1.16
N PRO A 232 46.37 13.19 -0.14
CA PRO A 232 45.12 13.70 -0.67
C PRO A 232 44.12 12.55 -0.86
N GLY A 233 43.41 12.18 0.20
CA GLY A 233 42.34 11.16 0.13
C GLY A 233 41.68 10.91 1.48
N VAL A 234 40.35 10.81 1.47
CA VAL A 234 39.55 10.41 2.64
C VAL A 234 39.66 8.89 2.81
N LEU A 235 40.30 8.43 3.88
CA LEU A 235 40.52 7.01 4.15
C LEU A 235 39.54 6.52 5.23
N TYR A 236 39.08 5.26 5.14
CA TYR A 236 38.30 4.62 6.21
C TYR A 236 39.15 3.53 6.85
N LEU A 237 39.69 3.81 8.04
CA LEU A 237 40.68 2.97 8.72
C LEU A 237 40.24 2.62 10.14
N THR A 238 40.62 1.44 10.63
CA THR A 238 40.52 1.11 12.05
C THR A 238 41.60 1.84 12.87
N PRO A 239 41.45 1.99 14.21
CA PRO A 239 42.45 2.67 15.05
C PRO A 239 43.88 2.15 14.93
N THR A 240 44.07 0.84 14.72
CA THR A 240 45.38 0.24 14.51
C THR A 240 45.95 0.53 13.12
N GLU A 241 45.11 0.60 12.08
CA GLU A 241 45.51 0.98 10.73
C GLU A 241 45.85 2.47 10.62
N MET A 242 45.14 3.34 11.35
CA MET A 242 45.49 4.76 11.47
C MET A 242 46.92 4.94 12.04
N LEU A 243 47.28 4.16 13.07
CA LEU A 243 48.61 4.21 13.66
C LEU A 243 49.70 3.66 12.71
N LYS A 244 49.40 2.61 11.94
CA LYS A 244 50.33 2.09 10.91
C LYS A 244 50.52 3.09 9.78
N HIS A 245 49.44 3.73 9.31
CA HIS A 245 49.48 4.74 8.26
C HIS A 245 50.26 5.98 8.69
N LYS A 246 50.08 6.43 9.95
CA LYS A 246 50.92 7.50 10.51
C LYS A 246 52.41 7.13 10.58
N LYS A 247 52.73 5.85 10.79
CA LYS A 247 54.13 5.36 10.81
C LYS A 247 54.75 5.19 9.43
N SER A 248 53.96 5.07 8.35
CA SER A 248 54.51 5.01 6.99
C SER A 248 54.90 6.38 6.44
N HIS A 249 54.54 7.46 7.13
CA HIS A 249 54.93 8.85 6.81
C HIS A 249 56.07 9.36 7.70
N LEU A 250 56.69 8.47 8.49
CA LEU A 250 57.86 8.72 9.34
C LEU A 250 59.14 8.21 8.68
#